data_AF-A0A6B3N3G1-F1
#
_entry.id   AF-A0A6B3N3G1-F1
#
_cell.length_a   1.000
_cell.length_b   1.000
_cell.length_c   1.000
_cell.angle_alpha   90.00
_cell.angle_beta   90.00
_cell.angle_gamma   90.00
#
_symmetry.space_group_name_H-M   'P 1'
#
loop_
_entity.id
_entity.type
_entity.pdbx_description
1 polymer ?
#
loop_
_entity_poly.entity_id
_entity_poly.type
_entity_poly.pdbx_seq_one_letter_code
_entity_poly.pdbx_strand_id
1 'polypeptide(L)'
;MRTQWESHLQNLGEWHGSFTRLSPQGQQLEDIPSILILEQLNDKQQARLTLRRFRENLPVNELVYEYSSIERNLLFFENGAFSRGALRWGAYSEFWAEFGLIEANRRLRMVQQYNRDSQLRALTLIRERLVGTDTPERPQLTFEQLLGEWEGKAITIYPELQGASKSEAESPHSYPTKLKIEYQGNNHLVQQLTFETGTSARTITSTARIDGSILHFEHSPLPTQVLLLPDGASCNCPLEIKPGSVFVLELGWLLQPNKRQRLIRTYNDQGEWLSLTFVEEYKL
;
A
#
# COMPACT_ATOMS: atom_id res chain seq x y z
N MET A 1 -20.59 8.74 6.72
CA MET A 1 -19.45 8.15 5.98
C MET A 1 -19.28 8.91 4.68
N ARG A 2 -18.03 9.13 4.26
CA ARG A 2 -17.73 9.74 2.95
C ARG A 2 -18.00 8.76 1.82
N THR A 3 -18.51 9.25 0.70
CA THR A 3 -18.56 8.49 -0.56
C THR A 3 -17.14 8.24 -1.10
N GLN A 4 -16.99 7.30 -2.04
CA GLN A 4 -15.71 7.11 -2.74
C GLN A 4 -15.22 8.38 -3.44
N TRP A 5 -16.14 9.19 -3.99
CA TRP A 5 -15.80 10.49 -4.58
C TRP A 5 -15.30 11.49 -3.54
N GLU A 6 -16.01 11.67 -2.42
CA GLU A 6 -15.57 12.58 -1.35
C GLU A 6 -14.25 12.15 -0.70
N SER A 7 -14.01 10.84 -0.64
CA SER A 7 -12.77 10.25 -0.14
C SER A 7 -11.61 10.48 -1.12
N HIS A 8 -11.87 10.34 -2.43
CA HIS A 8 -10.93 10.73 -3.47
C HIS A 8 -10.52 12.21 -3.35
N LEU A 9 -11.48 13.10 -3.12
CA LEU A 9 -11.25 14.55 -3.00
C LEU A 9 -10.40 14.93 -1.77
N GLN A 10 -10.12 14.02 -0.83
CA GLN A 10 -9.13 14.28 0.22
C GLN A 10 -7.69 14.37 -0.31
N ASN A 11 -7.47 13.97 -1.56
CA ASN A 11 -6.17 14.07 -2.22
C ASN A 11 -5.97 15.37 -3.00
N LEU A 12 -6.95 16.29 -2.98
CA LEU A 12 -6.86 17.59 -3.67
C LEU A 12 -5.62 18.36 -3.20
N GLY A 13 -5.01 19.10 -4.13
CA GLY A 13 -3.85 19.93 -3.88
C GLY A 13 -2.71 19.71 -4.87
N GLU A 14 -1.67 20.49 -4.70
CA GLU A 14 -0.43 20.40 -5.46
C GLU A 14 0.64 19.70 -4.61
N TRP A 15 1.08 18.55 -5.09
CA TRP A 15 1.97 17.62 -4.40
C TRP A 15 3.32 17.60 -5.10
N HIS A 16 4.37 17.99 -4.37
CA HIS A 16 5.75 18.00 -4.84
C HIS A 16 6.48 16.80 -4.27
N GLY A 17 7.30 16.13 -5.09
CA GLY A 17 7.95 14.90 -4.65
C GLY A 17 8.84 14.31 -5.71
N SER A 18 9.03 13.00 -5.64
CA SER A 18 9.72 12.23 -6.67
C SER A 18 9.12 10.85 -6.87
N PHE A 19 9.33 10.28 -8.06
CA PHE A 19 9.07 8.89 -8.38
C PHE A 19 10.40 8.13 -8.34
N THR A 20 10.63 7.38 -7.27
CA THR A 20 11.86 6.63 -7.04
C THR A 20 11.67 5.19 -7.47
N ARG A 21 12.35 4.76 -8.54
CA ARG A 21 12.32 3.37 -8.98
C ARG A 21 13.30 2.54 -8.16
N LEU A 22 12.82 1.42 -7.63
CA LEU A 22 13.63 0.49 -6.84
C LEU A 22 13.67 -0.89 -7.51
N SER A 23 14.77 -1.59 -7.33
CA SER A 23 14.89 -3.01 -7.66
C SER A 23 13.99 -3.87 -6.75
N PRO A 24 13.77 -5.15 -7.07
CA PRO A 24 13.08 -6.09 -6.18
C PRO A 24 13.75 -6.27 -4.82
N GLN A 25 15.01 -5.86 -4.67
CA GLN A 25 15.78 -5.89 -3.42
C GLN A 25 15.76 -4.54 -2.69
N GLY A 26 14.98 -3.56 -3.17
CA GLY A 26 14.86 -2.24 -2.55
C GLY A 26 16.00 -1.26 -2.87
N GLN A 27 16.89 -1.58 -3.82
CA GLN A 27 17.96 -0.67 -4.23
C GLN A 27 17.42 0.42 -5.15
N GLN A 28 17.78 1.68 -4.88
CA GLN A 28 17.39 2.80 -5.75
C GLN A 28 18.10 2.71 -7.11
N LEU A 29 17.31 2.70 -8.17
CA LEU A 29 17.76 2.67 -9.56
C LEU A 29 17.70 4.06 -10.20
N GLU A 30 16.66 4.82 -9.86
CA GLU A 30 16.38 6.12 -10.46
C GLU A 30 15.49 6.93 -9.51
N ASP A 31 15.65 8.25 -9.48
CA ASP A 31 14.77 9.18 -8.78
C ASP A 31 14.38 10.32 -9.73
N ILE A 32 13.07 10.51 -9.93
CA ILE A 32 12.54 11.46 -10.91
C ILE A 32 11.70 12.50 -10.17
N PRO A 33 12.16 13.74 -10.02
CA PRO A 33 11.36 14.82 -9.45
C PRO A 33 10.01 14.96 -10.16
N SER A 34 8.97 15.28 -9.40
CA SER A 34 7.60 15.36 -9.91
C SER A 34 6.75 16.40 -9.20
N ILE A 35 5.77 16.91 -9.93
CA ILE A 35 4.66 17.70 -9.41
C ILE A 35 3.36 17.03 -9.85
N LEU A 36 2.47 16.74 -8.90
CA LEU A 36 1.14 16.22 -9.15
C LEU A 36 0.11 17.21 -8.62
N ILE A 37 -0.71 17.76 -9.50
CA ILE A 37 -1.82 18.65 -9.16
C ILE A 37 -3.10 17.83 -9.29
N LEU A 38 -3.87 17.74 -8.21
CA LEU A 38 -5.24 17.25 -8.26
C LEU A 38 -6.17 18.40 -7.91
N GLU A 39 -6.94 18.84 -8.89
CA GLU A 39 -7.85 19.98 -8.77
C GLU A 39 -9.29 19.59 -9.11
N GLN A 40 -10.22 20.32 -8.53
CA GLN A 40 -11.64 20.11 -8.72
C GLN A 40 -12.16 21.05 -9.81
N LEU A 41 -12.98 20.52 -10.72
CA LEU A 41 -13.59 21.27 -11.81
C LEU A 41 -15.13 21.22 -11.69
N ASN A 42 -15.80 22.14 -12.38
CA ASN A 42 -17.25 22.11 -12.68
C ASN A 42 -18.13 21.74 -11.47
N ASP A 43 -18.26 22.66 -10.50
CA ASP A 43 -19.13 22.51 -9.31
C ASP A 43 -18.99 21.17 -8.58
N LYS A 44 -17.75 20.67 -8.46
CA LYS A 44 -17.39 19.47 -7.70
C LYS A 44 -17.72 18.12 -8.32
N GLN A 45 -18.17 18.11 -9.59
CA GLN A 45 -18.53 16.87 -10.29
C GLN A 45 -17.38 16.25 -11.08
N GLN A 46 -16.26 16.96 -11.22
CA GLN A 46 -15.09 16.51 -11.96
C GLN A 46 -13.80 16.79 -11.22
N ALA A 47 -12.79 15.98 -11.48
CA ALA A 47 -11.44 16.20 -11.02
C ALA A 47 -10.48 16.12 -12.20
N ARG A 48 -9.44 16.95 -12.17
CA ARG A 48 -8.32 16.92 -13.10
C ARG A 48 -7.05 16.58 -12.34
N LEU A 49 -6.35 15.55 -12.80
CA LEU A 49 -5.01 15.20 -12.37
C LEU A 49 -4.02 15.65 -13.45
N THR A 50 -3.07 16.50 -13.07
CA THR A 50 -1.92 16.89 -13.90
C THR A 50 -0.65 16.39 -13.23
N LEU A 51 0.06 15.45 -13.88
CA LEU A 51 1.33 14.92 -13.41
C LEU A 51 2.46 15.41 -14.32
N ARG A 52 3.45 16.08 -13.74
CA ARG A 52 4.69 16.49 -14.40
C ARG A 52 5.85 15.72 -13.80
N ARG A 53 6.71 15.17 -14.65
CA ARG A 53 7.95 14.48 -14.27
C ARG A 53 9.14 15.13 -14.97
N PHE A 54 10.17 15.40 -14.19
CA PHE A 54 11.36 16.15 -14.62
C PHE A 54 12.55 15.20 -14.64
N ARG A 55 13.01 14.85 -15.84
CA ARG A 55 14.25 14.08 -16.04
C ARG A 55 15.31 15.03 -16.60
N GLU A 56 16.55 14.90 -16.13
CA GLU A 56 17.65 15.72 -16.62
C GLU A 56 17.79 15.61 -18.14
N ASN A 57 17.95 16.75 -18.81
CA ASN A 57 18.16 16.86 -20.25
C ASN A 57 17.06 16.24 -21.14
N LEU A 58 15.86 16.00 -20.59
CA LEU A 58 14.69 15.53 -21.34
C LEU A 58 13.54 16.54 -21.21
N PRO A 59 12.64 16.61 -22.22
CA PRO A 59 11.45 17.43 -22.10
C PRO A 59 10.59 16.96 -20.91
N VAL A 60 9.91 17.91 -20.27
CA VAL A 60 8.97 17.61 -19.18
C VAL A 60 7.94 16.61 -19.67
N ASN A 61 7.84 15.49 -18.99
CA ASN A 61 6.79 14.52 -19.27
C ASN A 61 5.54 14.93 -18.49
N GLU A 62 4.54 15.46 -19.20
CA GLU A 62 3.25 15.86 -18.64
C GLU A 62 2.16 14.86 -19.04
N LEU A 63 1.35 14.47 -18.05
CA LEU A 63 0.14 13.68 -18.23
C LEU A 63 -1.04 14.41 -17.60
N VAL A 64 -2.15 14.50 -18.33
CA VAL A 64 -3.39 15.12 -17.85
C VAL A 64 -4.52 14.11 -17.96
N TYR A 65 -5.23 13.90 -16.86
CA TYR A 65 -6.42 13.05 -16.80
C TYR A 65 -7.57 13.83 -16.21
N GLU A 66 -8.73 13.75 -16.85
CA GLU A 66 -9.99 14.26 -16.32
C GLU A 66 -10.97 13.11 -16.14
N TYR A 67 -11.67 13.11 -15.03
CA TYR A 67 -12.66 12.08 -14.74
C TYR A 67 -13.77 12.62 -13.83
N SER A 68 -14.95 12.01 -13.98
CA SER A 68 -16.18 12.33 -13.25
C SER A 68 -16.69 11.15 -12.41
N SER A 69 -15.94 10.05 -12.38
CA SER A 69 -16.28 8.84 -11.62
C SER A 69 -15.02 8.10 -11.18
N ILE A 70 -15.16 7.22 -10.19
CA ILE A 70 -14.09 6.36 -9.70
C ILE A 70 -14.13 5.03 -10.45
N GLU A 71 -12.97 4.61 -10.97
CA GLU A 71 -12.84 3.31 -11.63
C GLU A 71 -13.05 2.15 -10.66
N ARG A 72 -13.61 1.04 -11.15
CA ARG A 72 -13.91 -0.13 -10.30
C ARG A 72 -12.69 -0.75 -9.63
N ASN A 73 -11.49 -0.51 -10.16
CA ASN A 73 -10.26 -1.07 -9.65
C ASN A 73 -9.54 -0.16 -8.65
N LEU A 74 -10.20 0.93 -8.25
CA LEU A 74 -9.71 1.96 -7.33
C LEU A 74 -10.69 2.10 -6.16
N LEU A 75 -10.18 1.95 -4.94
CA LEU A 75 -10.94 2.19 -3.71
C LEU A 75 -10.19 3.16 -2.80
N PHE A 76 -10.95 4.00 -2.10
CA PHE A 76 -10.50 4.98 -1.12
C PHE A 76 -11.09 4.69 0.26
N PHE A 77 -10.30 4.93 1.29
CA PHE A 77 -10.74 5.12 2.67
C PHE A 77 -11.07 6.59 2.91
N GLU A 78 -11.83 6.87 3.98
CA GLU A 78 -12.35 8.21 4.25
C GLU A 78 -11.26 9.28 4.39
N ASN A 79 -10.06 8.92 4.85
CA ASN A 79 -8.92 9.84 4.97
C ASN A 79 -8.24 10.16 3.64
N GLY A 80 -8.61 9.47 2.55
CA GLY A 80 -7.99 9.60 1.23
C GLY A 80 -6.93 8.54 0.92
N ALA A 81 -6.61 7.63 1.85
CA ALA A 81 -5.77 6.48 1.55
C ALA A 81 -6.46 5.59 0.51
N PHE A 82 -5.71 5.01 -0.43
CA PHE A 82 -6.30 4.34 -1.58
C PHE A 82 -5.44 3.23 -2.15
N SER A 83 -6.06 2.33 -2.91
CA SER A 83 -5.33 1.41 -3.78
C SER A 83 -5.99 1.30 -5.14
N ARG A 84 -5.15 1.31 -6.19
CA ARG A 84 -5.52 1.02 -7.59
C ARG A 84 -4.77 -0.22 -8.04
N GLY A 85 -5.34 -1.08 -8.87
CA GLY A 85 -4.57 -2.19 -9.42
C GLY A 85 -5.33 -3.07 -10.37
N ALA A 86 -4.80 -4.24 -10.70
CA ALA A 86 -5.54 -5.21 -11.47
C ALA A 86 -6.72 -5.78 -10.66
N LEU A 87 -7.89 -5.94 -11.29
CA LEU A 87 -9.04 -6.63 -10.71
C LEU A 87 -8.82 -8.14 -10.58
N ARG A 88 -7.95 -8.69 -11.42
CA ARG A 88 -7.60 -10.10 -11.41
C ARG A 88 -6.14 -10.26 -11.81
N TRP A 89 -5.43 -11.15 -11.14
CA TRP A 89 -4.14 -11.68 -11.55
C TRP A 89 -4.35 -12.83 -12.54
N GLY A 90 -3.55 -12.85 -13.61
CA GLY A 90 -3.50 -13.95 -14.55
C GLY A 90 -2.07 -14.48 -14.70
N ALA A 91 -1.95 -15.80 -14.85
CA ALA A 91 -0.68 -16.41 -15.21
C ALA A 91 -0.17 -15.80 -16.54
N TYR A 92 1.14 -15.53 -16.63
CA TYR A 92 1.78 -14.98 -17.82
C TYR A 92 1.37 -13.55 -18.23
N SER A 93 0.62 -12.84 -17.37
CA SER A 93 0.31 -11.41 -17.53
C SER A 93 1.18 -10.53 -16.64
N GLU A 94 1.49 -9.31 -17.09
CA GLU A 94 2.03 -8.30 -16.18
C GLU A 94 0.96 -7.92 -15.16
N PHE A 95 1.37 -7.79 -13.91
CA PHE A 95 0.47 -7.53 -12.79
C PHE A 95 1.02 -6.39 -11.94
N TRP A 96 0.14 -5.53 -11.44
CA TRP A 96 0.57 -4.40 -10.62
C TRP A 96 -0.54 -3.94 -9.68
N ALA A 97 -0.10 -3.29 -8.61
CA ALA A 97 -0.97 -2.52 -7.73
C ALA A 97 -0.23 -1.28 -7.24
N GLU A 98 -0.97 -0.19 -7.14
CA GLU A 98 -0.59 1.05 -6.48
C GLU A 98 -1.31 1.17 -5.14
N PHE A 99 -0.59 1.70 -4.16
CA PHE A 99 -1.04 2.01 -2.81
C PHE A 99 -0.74 3.48 -2.55
N GLY A 100 -1.63 4.18 -1.86
CA GLY A 100 -1.41 5.54 -1.41
C GLY A 100 -1.86 5.69 0.04
N LEU A 101 -0.92 6.01 0.91
CA LEU A 101 -1.17 6.45 2.29
C LEU A 101 -1.04 7.97 2.34
N ILE A 102 -1.85 8.62 3.17
CA ILE A 102 -1.89 10.06 3.35
C ILE A 102 -1.95 10.39 4.84
N GLU A 103 -1.05 11.26 5.28
CA GLU A 103 -1.04 11.79 6.64
C GLU A 103 -0.74 13.28 6.57
N ALA A 104 -1.73 14.09 6.96
CA ALA A 104 -1.66 15.55 6.90
C ALA A 104 -1.20 16.06 5.52
N ASN A 105 -0.03 16.69 5.47
CA ASN A 105 0.56 17.33 4.29
C ASN A 105 1.58 16.43 3.57
N ARG A 106 1.58 15.12 3.84
CA ARG A 106 2.45 14.14 3.20
C ARG A 106 1.67 12.97 2.66
N ARG A 107 2.11 12.45 1.52
CA ARG A 107 1.65 11.16 0.98
C ARG A 107 2.83 10.27 0.69
N LEU A 108 2.61 8.99 0.93
CA LEU A 108 3.50 7.92 0.52
C LEU A 108 2.72 7.00 -0.40
N ARG A 109 3.13 6.94 -1.67
CA ARG A 109 2.55 5.98 -2.62
C ARG A 109 3.59 4.96 -3.04
N MET A 110 3.12 3.78 -3.40
CA MET A 110 3.99 2.71 -3.88
C MET A 110 3.31 1.95 -4.99
N VAL A 111 4.01 1.74 -6.09
CA VAL A 111 3.61 0.80 -7.14
C VAL A 111 4.44 -0.46 -7.01
N GLN A 112 3.79 -1.61 -6.87
CA GLN A 112 4.41 -2.93 -6.96
C GLN A 112 4.14 -3.51 -8.35
N GLN A 113 5.19 -3.89 -9.08
CA GLN A 113 5.08 -4.40 -10.46
C GLN A 113 5.66 -5.81 -10.56
N TYR A 114 4.89 -6.71 -11.15
CA TYR A 114 5.24 -8.10 -11.39
C TYR A 114 5.43 -8.37 -12.90
N ASN A 115 6.41 -9.21 -13.23
CA ASN A 115 6.64 -9.66 -14.60
C ASN A 115 5.68 -10.80 -15.00
N ARG A 116 5.82 -11.30 -16.22
CA ARG A 116 5.00 -12.42 -16.73
C ARG A 116 5.29 -13.75 -16.04
N ASP A 117 6.44 -13.87 -15.37
CA ASP A 117 6.79 -15.02 -14.54
C ASP A 117 6.23 -14.89 -13.11
N SER A 118 5.36 -13.91 -12.86
CA SER A 118 4.73 -13.63 -11.56
C SER A 118 5.72 -13.33 -10.44
N GLN A 119 6.92 -12.83 -10.79
CA GLN A 119 7.94 -12.37 -9.86
C GLN A 119 7.96 -10.84 -9.78
N LEU A 120 8.31 -10.31 -8.60
CA LEU A 120 8.46 -8.87 -8.41
C LEU A 120 9.56 -8.35 -9.37
N ARG A 121 9.19 -7.42 -10.23
CA ARG A 121 10.06 -6.83 -11.25
C ARG A 121 10.66 -5.51 -10.79
N ALA A 122 9.83 -4.65 -10.21
CA ALA A 122 10.21 -3.31 -9.80
C ALA A 122 9.22 -2.75 -8.78
N LEU A 123 9.70 -1.77 -8.02
CA LEU A 123 8.87 -0.92 -7.19
C LEU A 123 9.03 0.52 -7.65
N THR A 124 7.99 1.33 -7.46
CA THR A 124 8.11 2.79 -7.53
C THR A 124 7.61 3.38 -6.23
N LEU A 125 8.51 3.93 -5.43
CA LEU A 125 8.18 4.67 -4.21
C LEU A 125 7.97 6.14 -4.57
N ILE A 126 6.82 6.70 -4.23
CA ILE A 126 6.45 8.07 -4.58
C ILE A 126 6.23 8.84 -3.28
N ARG A 127 7.16 9.73 -2.98
CA ARG A 127 7.21 10.49 -1.72
C ARG A 127 6.82 11.91 -2.01
N GLU A 128 5.66 12.32 -1.52
CA GLU A 128 5.06 13.59 -1.87
C GLU A 128 4.77 14.44 -0.63
N ARG A 129 4.92 15.75 -0.78
CA ARG A 129 4.54 16.78 0.18
C ARG A 129 3.66 17.83 -0.47
N LEU A 130 2.72 18.36 0.31
CA LEU A 130 1.88 19.46 -0.15
C LEU A 130 2.72 20.73 -0.33
N VAL A 131 2.48 21.48 -1.41
CA VAL A 131 3.16 22.76 -1.68
C VAL A 131 3.00 23.73 -0.50
N GLY A 132 4.04 24.51 -0.22
CA GLY A 132 4.05 25.47 0.88
C GLY A 132 4.25 24.86 2.28
N THR A 133 4.56 23.57 2.37
CA THR A 133 4.81 22.88 3.65
C THR A 133 6.23 22.29 3.72
N ASP A 134 6.72 22.06 4.94
CA ASP A 134 8.12 21.69 5.23
C ASP A 134 8.27 20.35 5.95
N THR A 135 7.20 19.56 6.10
CA THR A 135 7.26 18.29 6.83
C THR A 135 8.25 17.30 6.19
N PRO A 136 9.31 16.91 6.91
CA PRO A 136 10.45 16.19 6.35
C PRO A 136 10.12 14.72 6.09
N GLU A 137 10.87 14.09 5.18
CA GLU A 137 10.86 12.63 5.03
C GLU A 137 11.26 11.94 6.34
N ARG A 138 10.75 10.72 6.52
CA ARG A 138 11.04 9.90 7.67
C ARG A 138 12.36 9.17 7.41
N PRO A 139 13.06 8.74 8.46
CA PRO A 139 14.25 7.90 8.31
C PRO A 139 13.93 6.63 7.51
N GLN A 140 14.96 6.02 6.93
CA GLN A 140 14.85 4.68 6.36
C GLN A 140 14.33 3.71 7.43
N LEU A 141 13.40 2.85 7.03
CA LEU A 141 12.85 1.84 7.91
C LEU A 141 13.90 0.77 8.24
N THR A 142 13.94 0.38 9.51
CA THR A 142 14.78 -0.69 10.06
C THR A 142 13.90 -1.68 10.83
N PHE A 143 14.34 -2.93 11.00
CA PHE A 143 13.50 -3.92 11.67
C PHE A 143 13.40 -3.61 13.17
N GLU A 144 14.44 -3.00 13.75
CA GLU A 144 14.49 -2.57 15.16
C GLU A 144 13.37 -1.58 15.48
N GLN A 145 13.05 -0.68 14.55
CA GLN A 145 11.93 0.25 14.70
C GLN A 145 10.56 -0.46 14.77
N LEU A 146 10.44 -1.68 14.23
CA LEU A 146 9.20 -2.45 14.23
C LEU A 146 9.05 -3.35 15.47
N LEU A 147 10.13 -3.65 16.20
CA LEU A 147 10.09 -4.51 17.38
C LEU A 147 9.15 -3.98 18.47
N GLY A 148 8.47 -4.88 19.16
CA GLY A 148 7.55 -4.58 20.25
C GLY A 148 6.11 -4.99 19.93
N GLU A 149 5.19 -4.43 20.71
CA GLU A 149 3.76 -4.68 20.59
C GLU A 149 3.05 -3.48 20.01
N TRP A 150 2.15 -3.74 19.07
CA TRP A 150 1.35 -2.75 18.37
C TRP A 150 -0.12 -3.11 18.55
N GLU A 151 -0.94 -2.11 18.88
CA GLU A 151 -2.38 -2.22 18.94
C GLU A 151 -3.01 -1.23 17.98
N GLY A 152 -4.03 -1.68 17.24
CA GLY A 152 -4.58 -0.90 16.15
C GLY A 152 -5.99 -1.28 15.78
N LYS A 153 -6.47 -0.63 14.73
CA LYS A 153 -7.77 -0.83 14.14
C LYS A 153 -7.62 -1.02 12.65
N ALA A 154 -8.23 -2.08 12.13
CA ALA A 154 -8.34 -2.33 10.71
C ALA A 154 -9.75 -1.99 10.22
N ILE A 155 -9.83 -1.48 8.99
CA ILE A 155 -11.08 -1.28 8.26
C ILE A 155 -10.92 -1.98 6.90
N THR A 156 -11.84 -2.88 6.58
CA THR A 156 -11.87 -3.57 5.28
C THR A 156 -13.06 -3.10 4.44
N ILE A 157 -12.79 -2.77 3.18
CA ILE A 157 -13.77 -2.40 2.16
C ILE A 157 -13.61 -3.31 0.93
N TYR A 158 -14.67 -3.42 0.14
CA TYR A 158 -14.79 -4.40 -0.93
C TYR A 158 -15.07 -3.71 -2.27
N PRO A 159 -14.54 -4.24 -3.38
CA PRO A 159 -14.99 -3.82 -4.70
C PRO A 159 -16.45 -4.23 -4.91
N GLU A 160 -17.23 -3.41 -5.61
CA GLU A 160 -18.60 -3.78 -5.98
C GLU A 160 -18.59 -5.00 -6.92
N LEU A 161 -18.96 -6.17 -6.39
CA LEU A 161 -19.06 -7.43 -7.15
C LEU A 161 -20.34 -7.45 -7.99
N GLN A 162 -20.24 -7.78 -9.28
CA GLN A 162 -21.43 -8.07 -10.09
C GLN A 162 -22.06 -9.39 -9.62
N GLY A 163 -23.32 -9.33 -9.16
CA GLY A 163 -24.12 -10.53 -8.87
C GLY A 163 -24.11 -11.00 -7.42
N ALA A 164 -23.35 -10.37 -6.52
CA ALA A 164 -23.48 -10.62 -5.08
C ALA A 164 -24.84 -10.08 -4.60
N SER A 165 -25.57 -10.90 -3.85
CA SER A 165 -26.77 -10.44 -3.15
C SER A 165 -26.39 -9.27 -2.22
N LYS A 166 -27.25 -8.24 -2.14
CA LYS A 166 -27.00 -7.03 -1.32
C LYS A 166 -26.68 -7.30 0.16
N SER A 167 -26.84 -8.54 0.66
CA SER A 167 -26.44 -8.96 1.99
C SER A 167 -24.95 -9.27 2.14
N GLU A 168 -24.22 -9.56 1.05
CA GLU A 168 -22.78 -9.89 1.06
C GLU A 168 -21.89 -8.72 0.61
N ALA A 169 -22.48 -7.66 0.04
CA ALA A 169 -21.82 -6.38 -0.19
C ALA A 169 -21.81 -5.57 1.12
N GLU A 170 -21.13 -6.13 2.13
CA GLU A 170 -21.20 -5.65 3.50
C GLU A 170 -20.54 -4.27 3.66
N SER A 171 -21.10 -3.49 4.60
CA SER A 171 -20.56 -2.20 5.03
C SER A 171 -19.10 -2.34 5.50
N PRO A 172 -18.29 -1.26 5.49
CA PRO A 172 -16.91 -1.34 5.95
C PRO A 172 -16.78 -2.07 7.30
N HIS A 173 -16.02 -3.16 7.34
CA HIS A 173 -15.83 -3.92 8.57
C HIS A 173 -14.64 -3.39 9.33
N SER A 174 -14.92 -2.91 10.53
CA SER A 174 -13.94 -2.39 11.47
C SER A 174 -13.67 -3.42 12.55
N TYR A 175 -12.40 -3.73 12.82
CA TYR A 175 -12.02 -4.67 13.88
C TYR A 175 -10.66 -4.31 14.51
N PRO A 176 -10.43 -4.68 15.78
CA PRO A 176 -9.15 -4.48 16.43
C PRO A 176 -8.07 -5.41 15.86
N THR A 177 -6.83 -4.96 15.93
CA THR A 177 -5.64 -5.73 15.56
C THR A 177 -4.58 -5.61 16.64
N LYS A 178 -3.86 -6.70 16.90
CA LYS A 178 -2.66 -6.72 17.73
C LYS A 178 -1.52 -7.37 16.97
N LEU A 179 -0.35 -6.74 16.99
CA LEU A 179 0.83 -7.22 16.29
C LEU A 179 2.01 -7.21 17.26
N LYS A 180 2.59 -8.38 17.51
CA LYS A 180 3.81 -8.53 18.30
C LYS A 180 4.95 -8.93 17.39
N ILE A 181 6.08 -8.23 17.47
CA ILE A 181 7.29 -8.52 16.70
C ILE A 181 8.47 -8.63 17.67
N GLU A 182 9.12 -9.79 17.68
CA GLU A 182 10.22 -10.10 18.59
C GLU A 182 11.44 -10.59 17.81
N TYR A 183 12.63 -10.11 18.18
CA TYR A 183 13.89 -10.64 17.69
C TYR A 183 14.25 -11.91 18.48
N GLN A 184 14.51 -13.01 17.79
CA GLN A 184 14.81 -14.32 18.40
C GLN A 184 16.31 -14.66 18.39
N GLY A 185 17.18 -13.72 18.01
CA GLY A 185 18.60 -14.00 17.76
C GLY A 185 18.83 -14.63 16.39
N ASN A 186 20.11 -14.84 16.04
CA ASN A 186 20.54 -15.50 14.81
C ASN A 186 19.90 -14.93 13.52
N ASN A 187 19.69 -13.61 13.47
CA ASN A 187 19.01 -12.93 12.34
C ASN A 187 17.60 -13.46 12.05
N HIS A 188 16.85 -13.83 13.09
CA HIS A 188 15.44 -14.20 12.94
C HIS A 188 14.55 -13.30 13.80
N LEU A 189 13.37 -13.01 13.26
CA LEU A 189 12.26 -12.42 14.01
C LEU A 189 11.06 -13.35 13.99
N VAL A 190 10.25 -13.25 15.03
CA VAL A 190 8.92 -13.87 15.10
C VAL A 190 7.88 -12.76 15.16
N GLN A 191 6.86 -12.90 14.34
CA GLN A 191 5.71 -12.02 14.29
C GLN A 191 4.44 -12.80 14.66
N GLN A 192 3.63 -12.24 15.54
CA GLN A 192 2.29 -12.70 15.86
C GLN A 192 1.27 -11.61 15.55
N LEU A 193 0.42 -11.85 14.56
CA LEU A 193 -0.66 -10.95 14.17
C LEU A 193 -2.00 -11.55 14.61
N THR A 194 -2.70 -10.85 15.48
CA THR A 194 -4.04 -11.19 15.94
C THR A 194 -5.04 -10.17 15.40
N PHE A 195 -6.15 -10.64 14.85
CA PHE A 195 -7.23 -9.80 14.36
C PHE A 195 -8.57 -10.51 14.56
N GLU A 196 -9.63 -9.72 14.80
CA GLU A 196 -10.97 -10.25 15.03
C GLU A 196 -11.79 -10.18 13.74
N THR A 197 -12.31 -11.31 13.28
CA THR A 197 -13.27 -11.35 12.15
C THR A 197 -14.54 -12.01 12.64
N GLY A 198 -15.64 -11.27 12.66
CA GLY A 198 -16.91 -11.75 13.21
C GLY A 198 -16.82 -11.96 14.73
N THR A 199 -17.11 -13.17 15.21
CA THR A 199 -17.15 -13.53 16.64
C THR A 199 -15.89 -14.22 17.16
N SER A 200 -14.87 -14.44 16.32
CA SER A 200 -13.65 -15.15 16.72
C SER A 200 -12.40 -14.35 16.39
N ALA A 201 -11.47 -14.29 17.34
CA ALA A 201 -10.12 -13.82 17.12
C ALA A 201 -9.29 -14.88 16.39
N ARG A 202 -8.52 -14.46 15.38
CA ARG A 202 -7.56 -15.31 14.67
C ARG A 202 -6.16 -14.77 14.91
N THR A 203 -5.23 -15.66 15.25
CA THR A 203 -3.81 -15.33 15.39
C THR A 203 -3.00 -16.08 14.35
N ILE A 204 -2.15 -15.36 13.63
CA ILE A 204 -1.16 -15.89 12.70
C ILE A 204 0.21 -15.68 13.31
N THR A 205 0.97 -16.76 13.49
CA THR A 205 2.38 -16.70 13.89
C THR A 205 3.25 -17.01 12.67
N SER A 206 4.28 -16.20 12.47
CA SER A 206 5.19 -16.32 11.33
C SER A 206 6.61 -15.97 11.76
N THR A 207 7.59 -16.61 11.13
CA THR A 207 9.01 -16.37 11.39
C THR A 207 9.62 -15.81 10.11
N ALA A 208 10.47 -14.79 10.26
CA ALA A 208 11.24 -14.26 9.15
C ALA A 208 12.73 -14.30 9.42
N ARG A 209 13.50 -14.62 8.38
CA ARG A 209 14.95 -14.42 8.35
C ARG A 209 15.24 -12.97 7.93
N ILE A 210 16.15 -12.33 8.64
CA ILE A 210 16.61 -10.96 8.39
C ILE A 210 17.81 -11.02 7.44
N ASP A 211 17.72 -10.28 6.34
CA ASP A 211 18.76 -10.16 5.32
C ASP A 211 18.93 -8.68 4.92
N GLY A 212 19.75 -7.97 5.68
CA GLY A 212 19.89 -6.51 5.55
C GLY A 212 18.54 -5.80 5.72
N SER A 213 18.06 -5.17 4.66
CA SER A 213 16.77 -4.46 4.61
C SER A 213 15.60 -5.33 4.14
N ILE A 214 15.74 -6.65 4.12
CA ILE A 214 14.71 -7.59 3.66
C ILE A 214 14.40 -8.60 4.77
N LEU A 215 13.11 -8.82 5.03
CA LEU A 215 12.61 -9.86 5.91
C LEU A 215 11.99 -10.97 5.07
N HIS A 216 12.57 -12.18 5.10
CA HIS A 216 12.12 -13.32 4.31
C HIS A 216 11.24 -14.26 5.13
N PHE A 217 9.97 -14.40 4.73
CA PHE A 217 9.00 -15.33 5.32
C PHE A 217 8.91 -16.59 4.46
N GLU A 218 9.79 -17.55 4.72
CA GLU A 218 10.01 -18.72 3.85
C GLU A 218 9.16 -19.93 4.24
N HIS A 219 8.66 -19.97 5.48
CA HIS A 219 7.91 -21.10 6.04
C HIS A 219 6.40 -21.03 5.72
N SER A 220 6.06 -20.72 4.47
CA SER A 220 4.68 -20.64 3.95
C SER A 220 4.62 -21.28 2.56
N PRO A 221 3.49 -21.89 2.13
CA PRO A 221 3.30 -22.36 0.75
C PRO A 221 3.52 -21.27 -0.31
N LEU A 222 3.28 -20.01 0.09
CA LEU A 222 3.57 -18.82 -0.68
C LEU A 222 4.60 -17.96 0.09
N PRO A 223 5.91 -18.15 -0.16
CA PRO A 223 6.93 -17.33 0.47
C PRO A 223 6.76 -15.85 0.15
N THR A 224 6.88 -15.01 1.16
CA THR A 224 6.79 -13.55 1.02
C THR A 224 8.06 -12.87 1.50
N GLN A 225 8.22 -11.62 1.11
CA GLN A 225 9.26 -10.74 1.61
C GLN A 225 8.67 -9.42 2.10
N VAL A 226 9.31 -8.82 3.10
CA VAL A 226 9.07 -7.44 3.51
C VAL A 226 10.34 -6.64 3.27
N LEU A 227 10.28 -5.69 2.35
CA LEU A 227 11.36 -4.75 2.10
C LEU A 227 11.20 -3.54 3.02
N LEU A 228 12.29 -3.14 3.68
CA LEU A 228 12.37 -1.97 4.55
C LEU A 228 13.01 -0.82 3.75
N LEU A 229 12.24 0.23 3.51
CA LEU A 229 12.50 1.23 2.47
C LEU A 229 12.66 2.65 3.06
N PRO A 230 13.13 3.62 2.26
CA PRO A 230 13.17 5.03 2.66
C PRO A 230 11.81 5.60 3.08
N ASP A 231 11.81 6.73 3.78
CA ASP A 231 10.60 7.43 4.26
C ASP A 231 9.71 6.57 5.18
N GLY A 232 10.32 5.69 5.99
CA GLY A 232 9.61 4.79 6.90
C GLY A 232 8.74 3.74 6.20
N ALA A 233 8.94 3.52 4.90
CA ALA A 233 8.09 2.66 4.09
C ALA A 233 8.44 1.17 4.25
N SER A 234 7.43 0.30 4.15
CA SER A 234 7.63 -1.14 3.98
C SER A 234 6.81 -1.68 2.80
N CYS A 235 7.37 -2.61 2.04
CA CYS A 235 6.68 -3.33 0.97
C CYS A 235 6.58 -4.81 1.34
N ASN A 236 5.38 -5.32 1.62
CA ASN A 236 5.13 -6.74 1.82
C ASN A 236 4.51 -7.34 0.55
N CYS A 237 5.15 -8.37 0.01
CA CYS A 237 4.72 -8.97 -1.25
C CYS A 237 5.23 -10.42 -1.41
N PRO A 238 4.54 -11.30 -2.15
CA PRO A 238 5.05 -12.63 -2.52
C PRO A 238 6.33 -12.53 -3.35
N LEU A 239 7.25 -13.49 -3.15
CA LEU A 239 8.42 -13.66 -4.02
C LEU A 239 7.99 -14.01 -5.45
N GLU A 240 6.99 -14.89 -5.55
CA GLU A 240 6.36 -15.32 -6.79
C GLU A 240 4.88 -15.57 -6.50
N ILE A 241 3.98 -15.01 -7.29
CA ILE A 241 2.54 -15.28 -7.18
C ILE A 241 2.25 -16.62 -7.87
N LYS A 242 1.61 -17.54 -7.15
CA LYS A 242 1.31 -18.90 -7.64
C LYS A 242 -0.20 -19.10 -7.84
N PRO A 243 -0.61 -19.85 -8.89
CA PRO A 243 -2.01 -20.24 -9.06
C PRO A 243 -2.56 -20.96 -7.82
N GLY A 244 -3.83 -20.73 -7.49
CA GLY A 244 -4.50 -21.41 -6.37
C GLY A 244 -4.09 -20.91 -4.99
N SER A 245 -3.32 -19.81 -4.90
CA SER A 245 -2.89 -19.24 -3.62
C SER A 245 -3.60 -17.93 -3.35
N VAL A 246 -4.16 -17.79 -2.15
CA VAL A 246 -4.54 -16.46 -1.61
C VAL A 246 -3.26 -15.67 -1.38
N PHE A 247 -3.23 -14.42 -1.80
CA PHE A 247 -2.07 -13.55 -1.60
C PHE A 247 -2.47 -12.12 -1.28
N VAL A 248 -1.53 -11.39 -0.69
CA VAL A 248 -1.70 -9.97 -0.38
C VAL A 248 -0.53 -9.18 -0.96
N LEU A 249 -0.82 -7.96 -1.35
CA LEU A 249 0.18 -6.93 -1.61
C LEU A 249 -0.04 -5.81 -0.59
N GLU A 250 1.02 -5.35 0.06
CA GLU A 250 0.88 -4.40 1.17
C GLU A 250 1.95 -3.30 1.15
N LEU A 251 1.49 -2.07 1.41
CA LEU A 251 2.31 -0.91 1.75
C LEU A 251 2.14 -0.63 3.24
N GLY A 252 3.26 -0.49 3.97
CA GLY A 252 3.28 0.05 5.32
C GLY A 252 4.04 1.36 5.39
N TRP A 253 3.69 2.20 6.36
CA TRP A 253 4.35 3.48 6.62
C TRP A 253 4.48 3.74 8.12
N LEU A 254 5.71 3.76 8.61
CA LEU A 254 6.03 4.19 9.96
C LEU A 254 6.06 5.73 9.99
N LEU A 255 4.93 6.33 10.39
CA LEU A 255 4.73 7.77 10.43
C LEU A 255 5.52 8.43 11.56
N GLN A 256 5.55 7.76 12.71
CA GLN A 256 6.25 8.14 13.93
C GLN A 256 6.78 6.86 14.59
N PRO A 257 7.75 6.93 15.53
CA PRO A 257 8.28 5.73 16.21
C PRO A 257 7.20 4.82 16.83
N ASN A 258 6.03 5.37 17.15
CA ASN A 258 4.91 4.68 17.75
C ASN A 258 3.61 4.74 16.92
N LYS A 259 3.61 5.23 15.67
CA LYS A 259 2.42 5.29 14.81
C LYS A 259 2.75 4.72 13.44
N ARG A 260 1.99 3.71 13.03
CA ARG A 260 2.15 3.03 11.73
C ARG A 260 0.81 2.89 11.02
N GLN A 261 0.82 3.07 9.71
CA GLN A 261 -0.31 2.77 8.84
C GLN A 261 0.06 1.66 7.87
N ARG A 262 -0.92 0.84 7.49
CA ARG A 262 -0.76 -0.24 6.50
C ARG A 262 -1.94 -0.28 5.56
N LEU A 263 -1.69 -0.63 4.31
CA LEU A 263 -2.70 -0.77 3.29
C LEU A 263 -2.48 -2.09 2.56
N ILE A 264 -3.47 -2.97 2.62
CA ILE A 264 -3.36 -4.38 2.23
C ILE A 264 -4.40 -4.68 1.17
N ARG A 265 -3.96 -5.01 -0.04
CA ARG A 265 -4.81 -5.42 -1.16
C ARG A 265 -4.80 -6.95 -1.24
N THR A 266 -5.97 -7.57 -1.05
CA THR A 266 -6.10 -9.03 -0.92
C THR A 266 -6.68 -9.65 -2.18
N TYR A 267 -6.09 -10.75 -2.63
CA TYR A 267 -6.55 -11.54 -3.77
C TYR A 267 -6.89 -12.96 -3.33
N ASN A 268 -7.99 -13.51 -3.86
CA ASN A 268 -8.40 -14.89 -3.59
C ASN A 268 -7.51 -15.91 -4.35
N ASP A 269 -7.77 -17.20 -4.14
CA ASP A 269 -7.06 -18.31 -4.79
C ASP A 269 -7.27 -18.40 -6.32
N GLN A 270 -8.29 -17.71 -6.84
CA GLN A 270 -8.55 -17.53 -8.27
C GLN A 270 -7.85 -16.28 -8.84
N GLY A 271 -7.08 -15.57 -8.01
CA GLY A 271 -6.39 -14.34 -8.37
C GLY A 271 -7.31 -13.13 -8.50
N GLU A 272 -8.56 -13.18 -8.05
CA GLU A 272 -9.49 -12.06 -8.09
C GLU A 272 -9.29 -11.13 -6.91
N TRP A 273 -9.40 -9.83 -7.15
CA TRP A 273 -9.31 -8.84 -6.08
C TRP A 273 -10.53 -8.97 -5.15
N LEU A 274 -10.26 -9.34 -3.91
CA LEU A 274 -11.27 -9.64 -2.90
C LEU A 274 -11.60 -8.40 -2.05
N SER A 275 -10.59 -7.72 -1.54
CA SER A 275 -10.79 -6.61 -0.60
C SER A 275 -9.58 -5.68 -0.50
N LEU A 276 -9.80 -4.55 0.15
CA LEU A 276 -8.77 -3.62 0.58
C LEU A 276 -8.92 -3.34 2.07
N THR A 277 -7.83 -3.50 2.82
CA THR A 277 -7.79 -3.27 4.28
C THR A 277 -6.83 -2.14 4.61
N PHE A 278 -7.28 -1.16 5.37
CA PHE A 278 -6.45 -0.12 5.97
C PHE A 278 -6.30 -0.39 7.46
N VAL A 279 -5.07 -0.36 7.95
CA VAL A 279 -4.75 -0.53 9.37
C VAL A 279 -4.05 0.73 9.87
N GLU A 280 -4.50 1.26 11.00
CA GLU A 280 -3.74 2.21 11.79
C GLU A 280 -3.43 1.59 13.15
N GLU A 281 -2.14 1.55 13.51
CA GLU A 281 -1.64 0.88 14.71
C GLU A 281 -0.63 1.74 15.46
N TYR A 282 -0.65 1.60 16.79
CA TYR A 282 0.19 2.35 17.71
C TYR A 282 1.03 1.39 18.55
N LYS A 283 2.31 1.73 18.73
CA LYS A 283 3.20 0.94 19.60
C LYS A 283 2.86 1.21 21.07
N LEU A 284 2.80 0.14 21.86
CA LEU A 284 2.56 0.16 23.31
C LEU A 284 3.80 0.61 24.10
#